data_AF-A0A534RM08-F1
#
_entry.id   AF-A0A534RM08-F1
#
_cell.length_a   1.000
_cell.length_b   1.000
_cell.length_c   1.000
_cell.angle_alpha   90.00
_cell.angle_beta   90.00
_cell.angle_gamma   90.00
#
_symmetry.space_group_name_H-M   'P 1'
#
loop_
_entity.id
_entity.type
_entity.pdbx_description
1 polymer ?
#
loop_
_entity_poly.entity_id
_entity_poly.type
_entity_poly.pdbx_seq_one_letter_code
_entity_poly.pdbx_strand_id
1 'polypeptide(L)'
;AAVLVAGAAYGAGSAGPLVVGIVAPFTGADAQLGPAYFAACLPATRIINNSGGILGRQVTCKQFDTRGEPADAVPRYLGGHLLGGGY
;
A
#
# COMPACT_ATOMS: atom_id res chain seq x y z
N ALA A 1 23.89 34.83 -14.75
CA ALA A 1 23.26 34.72 -13.42
C ALA A 1 22.61 33.34 -13.32
N ALA A 2 23.03 32.49 -12.39
CA ALA A 2 22.42 31.19 -12.15
C ALA A 2 21.39 31.36 -11.02
N VAL A 3 20.11 31.19 -11.35
CA VAL A 3 19.04 31.22 -10.35
C VAL A 3 19.03 29.86 -9.66
N LEU A 4 19.54 29.80 -8.43
CA LEU A 4 19.38 28.66 -7.54
C LEU A 4 17.93 28.66 -7.06
N VAL A 5 17.09 27.81 -7.65
CA VAL A 5 15.77 27.50 -7.08
C VAL A 5 16.03 26.64 -5.84
N ALA A 6 16.03 27.28 -4.67
CA ALA A 6 15.97 26.59 -3.39
C ALA A 6 14.62 25.88 -3.29
N GLY A 7 14.54 24.66 -3.81
CA GLY A 7 13.43 23.77 -3.52
C GLY A 7 13.42 23.51 -2.02
N ALA A 8 12.33 23.88 -1.34
CA ALA A 8 12.10 23.47 0.02
C ALA A 8 12.13 21.93 0.06
N ALA A 9 13.24 21.37 0.54
CA ALA A 9 13.29 19.96 0.87
C ALA A 9 12.30 19.77 2.03
N TYR A 10 11.08 19.35 1.71
CA TYR A 10 10.21 18.73 2.69
C TYR A 10 11.02 17.58 3.27
N GLY A 11 11.54 17.78 4.49
CA GLY A 11 12.34 16.78 5.16
C GLY A 11 11.57 15.48 5.08
N ALA A 12 12.21 14.44 4.55
CA ALA A 12 11.73 13.08 4.64
C ALA A 12 11.71 12.73 6.14
N GLY A 13 10.65 13.18 6.82
CA GLY A 13 10.39 12.86 8.21
C GLY A 13 10.39 11.35 8.34
N SER A 14 10.82 10.87 9.49
CA SER A 14 10.89 9.49 9.95
C SER A 14 9.53 8.75 9.91
N ALA A 15 8.82 8.78 8.80
CA ALA A 15 7.57 8.12 8.55
C ALA A 15 7.84 7.04 7.51
N GLY A 16 7.70 5.78 7.91
CA GLY A 16 7.88 4.62 7.03
C GLY A 16 6.99 4.67 5.77
N PRO A 17 7.17 3.70 4.85
CA PRO A 17 6.44 3.66 3.60
C PRO A 17 4.91 3.68 3.82
N LEU A 18 4.20 4.31 2.89
CA LEU A 18 2.75 4.30 2.84
C LEU A 18 2.27 2.94 2.31
N VAL A 19 1.40 2.27 3.06
CA VAL A 19 0.90 0.95 2.67
C VAL A 19 -0.47 1.09 2.02
N VAL A 20 -0.58 0.64 0.77
CA VAL A 20 -1.86 0.39 0.10
C VAL A 20 -2.30 -1.03 0.45
N GLY A 21 -3.33 -1.13 1.29
CA GLY A 21 -3.93 -2.41 1.65
C GLY A 21 -4.90 -2.89 0.58
N ILE A 22 -4.63 -4.05 0.00
CA ILE A 22 -5.53 -4.73 -0.92
C ILE A 22 -6.33 -5.75 -0.12
N VAL A 23 -7.57 -5.40 0.19
CA VAL A 23 -8.53 -6.22 0.92
C VAL A 23 -9.34 -7.02 -0.09
N ALA A 24 -9.03 -8.31 -0.23
CA ALA A 24 -9.59 -9.16 -1.28
C ALA A 24 -9.52 -10.65 -0.87
N PRO A 25 -10.29 -11.54 -1.53
CA PRO A 25 -10.17 -12.98 -1.32
C PRO A 25 -8.91 -13.47 -2.04
N PHE A 26 -7.86 -13.76 -1.27
CA PHE A 26 -6.65 -14.44 -1.78
C PHE A 26 -6.71 -15.94 -1.52
N THR A 27 -7.59 -16.38 -0.63
CA THR A 27 -7.99 -17.77 -0.43
C THR A 27 -9.51 -17.90 -0.46
N GLY A 28 -10.01 -19.14 -0.35
CA GLY A 28 -11.44 -19.46 -0.33
C GLY A 28 -12.09 -19.53 -1.72
N ALA A 29 -13.43 -19.44 -1.75
CA ALA A 29 -14.23 -19.74 -2.95
C ALA A 29 -13.92 -18.83 -4.15
N ASP A 30 -13.55 -17.59 -3.88
CA ASP A 30 -13.30 -16.54 -4.88
C ASP A 30 -11.82 -16.13 -4.98
N ALA A 31 -10.89 -17.00 -4.57
CA ALA A 31 -9.45 -16.74 -4.51
C ALA A 31 -8.83 -16.24 -5.84
N GLN A 32 -9.48 -16.51 -6.96
CA GLN A 32 -9.06 -16.11 -8.30
C GLN A 32 -9.16 -14.59 -8.51
N LEU A 33 -9.96 -13.89 -7.72
CA LEU A 33 -10.12 -12.44 -7.81
C LEU A 33 -8.97 -11.67 -7.14
N GLY A 34 -8.45 -12.17 -6.00
CA GLY A 34 -7.38 -11.54 -5.23
C GLY A 34 -6.16 -11.13 -6.07
N PRO A 35 -5.56 -12.03 -6.87
CA PRO A 35 -4.42 -11.71 -7.72
C PRO A 35 -4.68 -10.57 -8.70
N ALA A 36 -5.88 -10.45 -9.26
CA ALA A 36 -6.22 -9.37 -10.19
C ALA A 36 -6.23 -8.01 -9.47
N TYR A 37 -6.79 -7.94 -8.26
CA TYR A 37 -6.78 -6.72 -7.45
C TYR A 37 -5.36 -6.33 -7.01
N PHE A 38 -4.53 -7.31 -6.62
CA PHE A 38 -3.15 -7.03 -6.22
C PHE A 38 -2.28 -6.60 -7.42
N ALA A 39 -2.48 -7.21 -8.59
CA ALA A 39 -1.76 -6.87 -9.81
C ALA A 39 -1.97 -5.41 -10.24
N ALA A 40 -3.14 -4.82 -9.97
CA ALA A 40 -3.38 -3.40 -10.24
C ALA A 40 -2.53 -2.46 -9.36
N CYS A 41 -2.23 -2.86 -8.13
CA CYS A 41 -1.44 -2.05 -7.19
C CYS A 41 0.03 -1.94 -7.59
N LEU A 42 0.61 -3.00 -8.16
CA LEU A 42 2.04 -3.08 -8.50
C LEU A 42 2.51 -2.00 -9.50
N PRO A 43 1.87 -1.83 -10.68
CA PRO A 43 2.28 -0.78 -11.64
C PRO A 43 1.98 0.62 -11.11
N ALA A 44 0.86 0.81 -10.39
CA ALA A 44 0.52 2.11 -9.80
C ALA A 44 1.60 2.54 -8.79
N THR A 45 1.99 1.64 -7.89
CA THR A 45 3.05 1.88 -6.90
C THR A 45 4.39 2.21 -7.57
N ARG A 46 4.74 1.49 -8.63
CA ARG A 46 5.96 1.78 -9.41
C ARG A 46 5.95 3.20 -9.98
N ILE A 47 4.85 3.61 -10.62
CA ILE A 47 4.73 4.94 -11.23
C ILE A 47 4.84 6.05 -10.17
N ILE A 48 4.15 5.87 -9.03
CA ILE A 48 4.17 6.82 -7.91
C ILE A 48 5.58 6.95 -7.34
N ASN A 49 6.24 5.82 -7.07
CA ASN A 49 7.58 5.79 -6.48
C ASN A 49 8.64 6.38 -7.42
N ASN A 50 8.55 6.10 -8.72
CA ASN A 50 9.43 6.69 -9.74
C ASN A 50 9.24 8.22 -9.86
N SER A 51 8.08 8.74 -9.46
CA SER A 51 7.79 10.18 -9.44
C SER A 51 8.18 10.88 -8.13
N GLY A 52 8.90 10.17 -7.24
CA GLY A 52 9.34 10.71 -5.94
C GLY A 52 8.45 10.34 -4.75
N GLY A 53 7.44 9.50 -4.96
CA GLY A 53 6.52 9.07 -3.89
C GLY A 53 5.50 10.14 -3.50
N ILE A 54 4.68 9.85 -2.49
CA ILE A 54 3.66 10.78 -1.99
C ILE A 54 4.29 11.61 -0.87
N LEU A 55 4.48 12.91 -1.10
CA LEU A 55 5.17 13.80 -0.16
C LEU A 55 6.56 13.26 0.25
N GLY A 56 7.29 12.66 -0.70
CA GLY A 56 8.60 12.05 -0.47
C GLY A 56 8.56 10.65 0.15
N ARG A 57 7.38 10.10 0.47
CA ARG A 57 7.23 8.76 1.06
C ARG A 57 6.96 7.72 -0.02
N GLN A 58 7.73 6.65 0.02
CA GLN A 58 7.53 5.49 -0.86
C GLN A 58 6.24 4.76 -0.52
N VAL A 59 5.58 4.21 -1.53
CA VAL A 59 4.35 3.43 -1.41
C VAL A 59 4.67 1.94 -1.56
N THR A 60 3.95 1.07 -0.85
CA THR A 60 4.01 -0.39 -0.98
C THR A 60 2.61 -1.00 -1.02
N CYS A 61 2.47 -2.19 -1.62
CA CYS A 61 1.22 -2.96 -1.63
C CYS A 61 1.27 -4.05 -0.56
N LYS A 62 0.19 -4.24 0.21
CA LYS A 62 0.06 -5.34 1.18
C LYS A 62 -1.27 -6.07 0.97
N GLN A 63 -1.23 -7.40 1.00
CA GLN A 63 -2.42 -8.25 0.87
C GLN A 63 -3.11 -8.41 2.24
N PHE A 64 -4.44 -8.32 2.25
CA PHE A 64 -5.29 -8.57 3.40
C PHE A 64 -6.38 -9.57 2.97
N ASP A 65 -6.15 -10.85 3.27
CA ASP A 65 -7.01 -11.94 2.82
C ASP A 65 -8.32 -11.99 3.61
N THR A 66 -9.43 -11.75 2.88
CA THR A 66 -10.79 -11.84 3.41
C THR A 66 -11.36 -13.25 3.35
N ARG A 67 -10.69 -14.19 2.64
CA ARG A 67 -11.16 -15.55 2.35
C ARG A 67 -12.45 -15.67 1.52
N GLY A 68 -13.09 -14.55 1.21
CA GLY A 68 -14.45 -14.51 0.64
C GLY A 68 -15.53 -14.25 1.68
N GLU A 69 -15.16 -14.10 2.96
CA GLU A 69 -16.08 -13.97 4.08
C GLU A 69 -16.17 -12.52 4.55
N PRO A 70 -17.36 -11.91 4.55
CA PRO A 70 -17.55 -10.55 5.05
C PRO A 70 -17.10 -10.37 6.52
N ALA A 71 -17.26 -11.42 7.34
CA ALA A 71 -16.86 -11.41 8.74
C ALA A 71 -15.34 -11.31 8.95
N ASP A 72 -14.54 -11.78 7.99
CA ASP A 72 -13.08 -11.76 8.06
C ASP A 72 -12.50 -10.43 7.54
N ALA A 73 -13.25 -9.65 6.75
CA ALA A 73 -12.73 -8.42 6.15
C ALA A 73 -12.32 -7.34 7.18
N VAL A 74 -13.18 -7.08 8.17
CA VAL A 74 -12.95 -6.02 9.18
C VAL A 74 -11.81 -6.37 10.16
N PRO A 75 -11.79 -7.57 10.78
CA PRO A 75 -10.71 -7.95 11.69
C PRO A 75 -9.33 -7.99 11.03
N ARG A 76 -9.26 -8.36 9.75
CA ARG A 76 -7.98 -8.44 9.02
C ARG A 76 -7.39 -7.08 8.69
N TYR A 77 -8.25 -6.14 8.28
CA TYR A 77 -7.84 -4.76 8.02
C TYR A 77 -7.40 -4.04 9.30
N LEU A 78 -8.19 -4.10 10.38
CA LEU A 78 -7.78 -3.52 11.67
C LEU A 78 -6.56 -4.24 12.24
N GLY A 79 -6.53 -5.57 12.20
CA GLY A 79 -5.54 -6.39 12.89
C GLY A 79 -4.11 -6.19 12.39
N GLY A 80 -3.85 -6.08 11.09
CA GLY A 80 -2.47 -5.85 10.62
C GLY A 80 -2.17 -4.50 10.01
N HIS A 81 -3.04 -3.51 10.24
CA HIS A 81 -2.65 -2.10 10.17
C HIS A 81 -2.39 -1.51 11.56
N LEU A 82 -3.15 -1.91 12.58
CA LEU A 82 -3.03 -1.33 13.94
C LEU A 82 -2.22 -2.20 14.91
N LEU A 83 -2.21 -3.53 14.77
CA LEU A 83 -1.59 -4.42 15.75
C LEU A 83 -0.27 -5.03 15.28
N GLY A 84 0.28 -4.59 14.15
CA GLY A 84 1.59 -5.07 13.67
C GLY A 84 1.67 -6.56 13.33
N GLY A 85 0.53 -7.26 13.26
CA GLY A 85 0.49 -8.69 12.93
C GLY A 85 0.98 -8.92 11.50
N GLY A 86 2.12 -9.60 11.38
CA GLY A 86 2.54 -10.25 10.15
C GLY A 86 1.60 -11.42 9.82
N TYR A 87 1.42 -11.65 8.53
CA TYR A 87 0.72 -12.80 7.97
C TYR A 87 1.41 -13.16 6.66
#